data_AF-A0A369JXL8-F1
#
_entry.id   AF-A0A369JXL8-F1
#
_cell.length_a   1.000
_cell.length_b   1.000
_cell.length_c   1.000
_cell.angle_alpha   90.00
_cell.angle_beta   90.00
_cell.angle_gamma   90.00
#
_symmetry.space_group_name_H-M   'P 1'
#
loop_
_entity.id
_entity.type
_entity.pdbx_description
1 polymer ?
#
loop_
_entity_poly.entity_id
_entity_poly.type
_entity_poly.pdbx_seq_one_letter_code
_entity_poly.pdbx_strand_id
1 'polypeptide(L)'
;MSLLANILGFSAFGLAARVGQLGIQKRNLLDNPGGHLLAMGVFGFAGYWAYQWDQRAGVLLAEKRAEILASRQKQIQKAEAAAVVALAEAE
;
A
#
# COMPACT_ATOMS: atom_id res chain seq x y z
N MET A 1 7.48 3.80 -2.55
CA MET A 1 8.36 3.73 -3.75
C MET A 1 7.79 4.63 -4.85
N SER A 2 8.58 5.04 -5.85
CA SER A 2 8.02 5.81 -6.98
C SER A 2 7.09 4.95 -7.84
N LEU A 3 6.19 5.62 -8.59
CA LEU A 3 5.27 4.95 -9.51
C LEU A 3 6.03 4.12 -10.55
N LEU A 4 7.04 4.73 -11.19
CA LEU A 4 7.85 4.07 -12.21
C LEU A 4 8.58 2.84 -11.66
N ALA A 5 9.13 2.91 -10.45
CA ALA A 5 9.78 1.76 -9.83
C ALA A 5 8.80 0.60 -9.59
N ASN A 6 7.55 0.88 -9.20
CA ASN A 6 6.51 -0.13 -9.06
C ASN A 6 6.19 -0.80 -10.40
N ILE A 7 5.91 0.01 -11.43
CA ILE A 7 5.58 -0.50 -12.76
C ILE A 7 6.74 -1.35 -13.31
N LEU A 8 7.97 -0.85 -13.23
CA LEU A 8 9.15 -1.56 -13.75
C LEU A 8 9.45 -2.83 -12.95
N GLY A 9 9.35 -2.78 -11.62
CA GLY A 9 9.56 -3.95 -10.76
C GLY A 9 8.57 -5.07 -11.07
N PHE A 10 7.29 -4.73 -11.18
CA PHE A 10 6.27 -5.70 -11.57
C PHE A 10 6.41 -6.16 -13.03
N SER A 11 6.77 -5.27 -13.96
CA SER A 11 7.03 -5.64 -15.36
C SER A 11 8.18 -6.65 -15.46
N ALA A 12 9.27 -6.43 -14.71
CA ALA A 12 10.39 -7.35 -14.61
C ALA A 12 9.97 -8.69 -14.00
N PHE A 13 9.10 -8.67 -12.98
CA PHE A 13 8.50 -9.89 -12.45
C PHE A 13 7.67 -10.65 -13.50
N GLY A 14 6.84 -9.95 -14.28
CA GLY A 14 6.07 -10.55 -15.39
C GLY A 14 6.96 -11.17 -16.46
N LEU A 15 8.07 -10.50 -16.80
CA LEU A 15 9.09 -11.05 -17.69
C LEU A 15 9.69 -12.34 -17.13
N ALA A 16 10.11 -12.33 -15.87
CA ALA A 16 10.67 -13.49 -15.19
C ALA A 16 9.67 -14.65 -15.12
N ALA A 17 8.39 -14.37 -14.85
CA ALA A 17 7.33 -15.36 -14.85
C ALA A 17 7.15 -16.01 -16.23
N ARG A 18 7.20 -15.22 -17.31
CA ARG A 18 7.14 -15.73 -18.69
C ARG A 18 8.35 -16.60 -19.04
N VAL A 19 9.56 -16.15 -18.69
CA VAL A 19 10.80 -16.92 -18.90
C VAL A 19 10.75 -18.24 -18.11
N GLY A 20 10.32 -18.20 -16.85
CA GLY A 20 10.15 -19.38 -16.01
C GLY A 20 9.14 -20.37 -16.61
N GLN A 21 8.00 -19.88 -17.10
CA GLN A 21 6.99 -20.70 -17.77
C GLN A 21 7.53 -21.40 -19.03
N LEU A 22 8.34 -20.71 -19.85
CA LEU A 22 8.99 -21.32 -21.02
C LEU A 22 10.04 -22.36 -20.62
N GLY A 23 10.82 -22.08 -19.57
CA GLY A 23 11.81 -23.00 -19.01
C GLY A 23 11.17 -24.31 -18.52
N ILE A 24 10.05 -24.23 -17.81
CA ILE A 24 9.28 -25.40 -17.35
C ILE A 24 8.77 -26.23 -18.54
N GLN A 25 8.32 -25.55 -19.60
CA GLN A 25 7.86 -26.21 -20.84
C GLN A 25 9.01 -26.73 -21.72
N LYS A 26 10.28 -26.58 -21.30
CA LYS A 26 11.47 -26.91 -22.09
C LYS A 26 11.46 -26.25 -23.48
N ARG A 27 10.87 -25.07 -23.59
CA ARG A 27 10.85 -24.25 -24.81
C ARG A 27 12.01 -23.26 -24.79
N ASN A 28 12.37 -22.72 -25.95
CA ASN A 28 13.33 -21.62 -26.03
C ASN A 28 12.81 -20.43 -25.19
N LEU A 29 13.67 -19.88 -24.33
CA LEU A 29 13.32 -18.81 -23.39
C LEU A 29 12.96 -17.49 -24.09
N LEU A 30 13.45 -17.28 -25.31
CA LEU A 30 13.13 -16.09 -26.09
C LEU A 30 12.00 -16.33 -27.11
N ASP A 31 11.33 -17.48 -27.00
CA ASP A 31 10.23 -17.83 -27.89
C ASP A 31 9.02 -16.91 -27.70
N ASN A 32 8.46 -16.44 -28.82
CA ASN A 32 7.37 -15.47 -28.88
C ASN A 32 7.67 -14.18 -28.07
N PRO A 33 8.39 -13.19 -28.65
CA PRO A 33 8.69 -11.92 -27.98
C PRO A 33 7.43 -11.12 -27.63
N GLY A 34 6.35 -11.26 -28.40
CA GLY A 34 5.05 -10.65 -28.09
C GLY A 34 4.48 -11.14 -26.75
N GLY A 35 4.66 -12.44 -26.44
CA GLY A 35 4.26 -13.00 -25.15
C GLY A 35 5.01 -12.43 -23.95
N HIS A 36 6.28 -12.05 -24.14
CA HIS A 36 7.08 -11.39 -23.10
C HIS A 36 6.58 -9.96 -22.86
N LEU A 37 6.35 -9.20 -23.92
CA LEU A 37 5.79 -7.84 -23.82
C LEU A 37 4.39 -7.84 -23.18
N LEU A 38 3.55 -8.82 -23.53
CA LEU A 38 2.23 -8.99 -22.91
C LEU A 38 2.35 -9.26 -21.41
N ALA A 39 3.22 -10.19 -21.01
CA ALA A 39 3.43 -10.52 -19.59
C ALA A 39 3.98 -9.31 -18.81
N MET A 40 4.97 -8.61 -19.36
CA MET A 40 5.48 -7.36 -18.80
C MET A 40 4.37 -6.32 -18.64
N GLY A 41 3.54 -6.13 -19.66
CA GLY A 41 2.45 -5.16 -19.65
C GLY A 41 1.37 -5.49 -18.60
N VAL A 42 0.92 -6.75 -18.54
CA VAL A 42 -0.10 -7.20 -17.57
C VAL A 42 0.39 -7.04 -16.14
N PHE A 43 1.60 -7.50 -15.84
CA PHE A 43 2.14 -7.35 -14.48
C PHE A 43 2.49 -5.88 -14.18
N GLY A 44 3.06 -5.14 -15.12
CA GLY A 44 3.30 -3.70 -14.97
C GLY A 44 2.01 -2.92 -14.67
N PHE A 45 0.90 -3.28 -15.32
CA PHE A 45 -0.42 -2.73 -15.01
C PHE A 45 -0.90 -3.11 -13.60
N ALA A 46 -0.67 -4.35 -13.15
CA ALA A 46 -0.92 -4.73 -11.76
C ALA A 46 -0.07 -3.90 -10.78
N GLY A 47 1.19 -3.62 -11.10
CA GLY A 47 2.08 -2.75 -10.32
C GLY A 47 1.59 -1.30 -10.25
N TYR A 48 1.06 -0.75 -11.36
CA TYR A 48 0.37 0.55 -11.35
C TYR A 48 -0.79 0.54 -10.35
N TRP A 49 -1.60 -0.52 -10.36
CA TRP A 49 -2.77 -0.58 -9.49
C TRP A 49 -2.40 -0.78 -8.01
N ALA A 50 -1.38 -1.59 -7.73
CA ALA A 50 -0.80 -1.73 -6.40
C ALA A 50 -0.30 -0.39 -5.84
N TYR A 51 0.36 0.44 -6.66
CA TYR A 51 0.80 1.78 -6.27
C TYR A 51 -0.39 2.69 -5.89
N GLN A 52 -1.45 2.73 -6.71
CA GLN A 52 -2.60 3.57 -6.41
C GLN A 52 -3.35 3.11 -5.16
N TRP A 53 -3.41 1.80 -4.92
CA TRP A 53 -3.96 1.25 -3.69
C TRP A 53 -3.17 1.72 -2.46
N ASP A 54 -1.84 1.64 -2.50
CA ASP A 54 -0.96 2.07 -1.41
C ASP A 54 -1.15 3.56 -1.08
N GLN A 55 -1.26 4.40 -2.11
CA GLN A 55 -1.55 5.84 -1.93
C GLN A 55 -2.89 6.06 -1.23
N ARG A 56 -3.94 5.35 -1.66
CA ARG A 56 -5.27 5.47 -1.03
C ARG A 56 -5.26 4.97 0.42
N ALA A 57 -4.58 3.86 0.67
CA ALA A 57 -4.43 3.29 2.02
C ALA A 57 -3.69 4.27 2.95
N GLY A 58 -2.64 4.93 2.46
CA GLY A 58 -1.89 5.94 3.21
C GLY A 58 -2.76 7.11 3.69
N VAL A 59 -3.64 7.62 2.82
CA VAL A 59 -4.60 8.69 3.18
C VAL A 59 -5.57 8.22 4.26
N LEU A 60 -6.20 7.06 4.07
CA LEU A 60 -7.16 6.52 5.04
C LEU A 60 -6.52 6.27 6.41
N LEU A 61 -5.27 5.79 6.44
CA LEU A 61 -4.54 5.59 7.69
C LEU A 61 -4.19 6.91 8.37
N ALA A 62 -3.85 7.96 7.60
CA ALA A 62 -3.58 9.29 8.15
C ALA A 62 -4.86 9.90 8.77
N GLU A 63 -5.99 9.81 8.08
CA GLU A 63 -7.30 10.26 8.57
C GLU A 63 -7.68 9.54 9.87
N LYS A 64 -7.54 8.21 9.90
CA LYS A 64 -7.84 7.42 11.10
C LYS A 64 -6.91 7.72 12.27
N ARG A 65 -5.62 7.97 12.01
CA ARG A 65 -4.70 8.41 13.06
C ARG A 65 -5.12 9.76 13.64
N ALA A 66 -5.53 10.72 12.81
CA ALA A 66 -6.01 12.03 13.27
C ALA A 66 -7.30 11.90 14.12
N GLU A 67 -8.24 11.06 13.69
CA GLU A 67 -9.48 10.78 14.44
C GLU A 67 -9.21 10.18 15.82
N ILE A 68 -8.30 9.20 15.90
CA ILE A 68 -7.91 8.58 17.17
C ILE A 68 -7.25 9.60 18.10
N LEU A 69 -6.35 10.45 17.58
CA LEU A 69 -5.68 11.48 18.38
C LEU A 69 -6.68 12.50 18.92
N ALA A 70 -7.60 12.99 18.09
CA ALA A 70 -8.65 13.92 18.53
C ALA A 70 -9.55 13.31 19.61
N SER A 71 -9.90 12.02 19.46
CA SER A 71 -10.70 11.31 20.46
C SER A 71 -9.96 11.16 21.79
N ARG A 72 -8.66 10.84 21.76
CA ARG A 72 -7.81 10.77 22.95
C ARG A 72 -7.67 12.13 23.64
N GLN A 73 -7.46 13.20 22.89
CA GLN A 73 -7.40 14.55 23.45
C GLN A 73 -8.71 14.92 24.17
N LYS A 74 -9.86 14.61 23.58
CA LYS A 74 -11.17 14.84 24.21
C LYS A 74 -11.33 14.05 25.53
N GLN A 75 -10.83 12.81 25.59
CA GLN A 75 -10.89 12.01 26.82
C GLN A 75 -9.99 12.59 27.92
N ILE A 76 -8.78 13.05 27.56
CA ILE A 76 -7.86 13.71 28.50
C ILE A 76 -8.50 15.00 29.05
N GLN A 77 -9.03 15.86 28.18
CA GLN A 77 -9.71 17.09 28.61
C GLN A 77 -10.90 16.82 29.53
N LYS A 78 -11.69 15.76 29.27
CA LYS A 78 -12.79 15.36 30.15
C LYS A 78 -12.28 14.87 31.51
N ALA A 79 -11.20 14.10 31.54
CA ALA A 79 -10.60 13.62 32.77
C ALA A 79 -10.01 14.78 33.60
N GLU A 80 -9.34 15.73 32.96
CA GLU A 80 -8.83 16.95 33.60
C GLU A 80 -9.98 17.80 34.16
N ALA A 81 -11.04 18.04 33.38
CA ALA A 81 -12.21 18.77 33.85
C ALA A 81 -12.89 18.09 35.05
N ALA A 82 -13.03 16.76 35.02
CA ALA A 82 -13.58 16.00 36.14
C ALA A 82 -12.67 16.07 37.39
N ALA A 83 -11.35 16.04 37.21
CA ALA A 83 -10.39 16.20 38.32
C ALA A 83 -10.46 17.60 38.94
N VAL A 84 -10.60 18.65 38.13
CA VAL A 84 -10.78 20.03 38.62
C VAL A 84 -12.06 20.17 39.42
N VAL A 85 -13.17 19.59 38.95
CA VAL A 85 -14.45 19.59 39.69
C VAL A 85 -14.32 18.83 41.01
N ALA A 86 -13.71 17.64 41.01
CA ALA A 86 -13.54 16.84 42.22
C ALA A 86 -12.65 17.53 43.28
N LEU A 87 -11.64 18.29 42.86
CA LEU A 87 -10.82 19.10 43.77
C LEU A 87 -11.61 20.28 44.35
N ALA A 88 -12.45 20.94 43.55
CA ALA A 88 -13.30 22.04 44.02
C ALA A 88 -14.42 21.57 44.97
N GLU A 89 -14.88 20.33 44.88
CA GLU A 89 -15.86 19.74 45.81
C GLU A 89 -15.21 19.24 47.13
N ALA A 90 -13.89 19.12 47.18
CA ALA A 90 -13.14 18.63 48.34
C ALA A 90 -12.61 19.75 49.26
N GLU A 91 -12.64 21.01 48.81
CA GLU A 91 -12.35 22.23 49.59
C GLU A 91 -13.60 22.79 50.27
#